data_AF-A0A538GXF8-F1
#
_entry.id   AF-A0A538GXF8-F1
#
_cell.length_a   1.000
_cell.length_b   1.000
_cell.length_c   1.000
_cell.angle_alpha   90.00
_cell.angle_beta   90.00
_cell.angle_gamma   90.00
#
_symmetry.space_group_name_H-M   'P 1'
#
loop_
_entity.id
_entity.type
_entity.pdbx_description
1 polymer ?
#
loop_
_entity_poly.entity_id
_entity_poly.type
_entity_poly.pdbx_seq_one_letter_code
_entity_poly.pdbx_strand_id
1 'polypeptide(L)'
;MEERSRVHLPLGVGDSYEVYVNGVRQEAGRDFDRLGDELVFRRELAQEGRLGPLRWLSMFLGVAGSYRRHETVDVVYEADGRRTVASLTPS
;
A
#
# COMPACT_ATOMS: atom_id res chain seq x y z
N MET A 1 4.61 -20.23 -2.81
CA MET A 1 4.67 -19.02 -3.66
C MET A 1 5.03 -17.90 -2.71
N GLU A 2 6.06 -17.09 -2.99
CA GLU A 2 6.36 -15.97 -2.10
C GLU A 2 5.23 -14.94 -2.25
N GLU A 3 4.48 -14.73 -1.17
CA GLU A 3 3.41 -13.74 -1.06
C GLU A 3 4.02 -12.34 -1.23
N ARG A 4 3.69 -11.67 -2.34
CA ARG A 4 4.25 -10.37 -2.75
C ARG A 4 3.13 -9.46 -3.23
N SER A 5 3.10 -8.22 -2.75
CA SER A 5 2.17 -7.20 -3.25
C SER A 5 2.83 -6.22 -4.21
N ARG A 6 2.04 -5.67 -5.13
CA ARG A 6 2.50 -4.69 -6.12
C ARG A 6 1.71 -3.40 -5.99
N VAL A 7 2.33 -2.28 -6.35
CA VAL A 7 1.65 -0.98 -6.53
C VAL A 7 2.18 -0.32 -7.78
N HIS A 8 1.30 0.37 -8.51
CA HIS A 8 1.67 1.15 -9.69
C HIS A 8 2.03 2.58 -9.29
N LEU A 9 3.21 3.02 -9.69
CA LEU A 9 3.67 4.39 -9.54
C LEU A 9 2.92 5.31 -10.50
N PRO A 10 2.58 6.53 -10.06
CA PRO A 10 2.09 7.57 -10.96
C PRO A 10 3.12 7.93 -12.04
N LEU A 11 2.61 8.41 -13.19
CA LEU A 11 3.44 9.03 -14.20
C LEU A 11 4.17 10.25 -13.62
N GLY A 12 5.46 10.37 -13.92
CA GLY A 12 6.31 11.46 -13.42
C GLY A 12 7.09 11.14 -12.16
N VAL A 13 6.91 9.95 -11.55
CA VAL A 13 7.83 9.47 -10.50
C VAL A 13 9.16 9.09 -11.13
N GLY A 14 10.14 9.99 -11.03
CA GLY A 14 11.53 9.77 -11.46
C GLY A 14 12.28 8.79 -10.55
N ASP A 15 13.61 8.81 -10.59
CA ASP A 15 14.45 7.89 -9.81
C ASP A 15 14.57 8.25 -8.33
N SER A 16 14.22 9.49 -7.96
CA SER A 16 14.25 9.97 -6.58
C SER A 16 12.83 10.04 -6.00
N TYR A 17 12.55 9.14 -5.05
CA TYR A 17 11.29 9.08 -4.33
C TYR A 17 11.47 8.37 -2.98
N GLU A 18 10.53 8.60 -2.07
CA GLU A 18 10.44 7.91 -0.79
C GLU A 18 9.14 7.10 -0.74
N VAL A 19 9.17 5.94 -0.10
CA VAL A 19 8.01 5.06 0.03
C VAL A 19 7.71 4.86 1.51
N TYR A 20 6.44 4.97 1.86
CA TYR A 20 5.94 4.75 3.21
C TYR A 20 4.78 3.76 3.15
N VAL A 21 4.73 2.82 4.09
CA VAL A 21 3.56 1.94 4.29
C VAL A 21 2.95 2.32 5.63
N ASN A 22 1.72 2.83 5.62
CA ASN A 22 1.05 3.36 6.80
C ASN A 22 1.91 4.36 7.60
N GLY A 23 2.65 5.22 6.90
CA GLY A 23 3.57 6.19 7.50
C GLY A 23 4.94 5.62 7.94
N VAL A 24 5.20 4.32 7.79
CA VAL A 24 6.50 3.72 8.09
C VAL A 24 7.38 3.71 6.84
N ARG A 25 8.55 4.35 6.91
CA ARG A 25 9.49 4.43 5.79
C ARG A 25 9.97 3.05 5.34
N GLN A 26 9.95 2.82 4.03
CA GLN A 26 10.40 1.60 3.37
C GLN A 26 11.69 1.88 2.58
N GLU A 27 12.53 0.87 2.45
CA GLU A 27 13.84 0.95 1.78
C GLU A 27 13.87 0.10 0.52
N ALA A 28 14.26 0.69 -0.60
CA ALA A 28 14.47 -0.01 -1.87
C ALA A 28 15.57 -1.07 -1.73
N GLY A 29 15.39 -2.24 -2.34
CA GLY A 29 16.31 -3.36 -2.25
C GLY A 29 16.27 -4.12 -0.91
N ARG A 30 15.54 -3.61 0.09
CA ARG A 30 15.27 -4.31 1.37
C ARG A 30 13.81 -4.70 1.48
N ASP A 31 12.92 -3.72 1.39
CA ASP A 31 11.47 -3.90 1.61
C ASP A 31 10.69 -4.06 0.29
N PHE A 32 11.18 -3.42 -0.78
CA PHE A 32 10.59 -3.51 -2.12
C PHE A 32 11.67 -3.37 -3.21
N ASP A 33 11.33 -3.82 -4.41
CA ASP A 33 12.13 -3.64 -5.63
C ASP A 33 11.31 -2.84 -6.66
N ARG A 34 11.95 -1.95 -7.42
CA ARG A 34 11.30 -1.21 -8.53
C ARG A 34 11.42 -1.99 -9.83
N LEU A 35 10.29 -2.26 -10.48
CA LEU A 35 10.23 -2.87 -11.80
C LEU A 35 9.46 -1.94 -12.74
N GLY A 36 10.18 -1.10 -13.49
CA GLY A 36 9.57 -0.09 -14.35
C GLY A 36 8.79 0.95 -13.55
N ASP A 37 7.47 0.98 -13.75
CA ASP A 37 6.50 1.80 -13.04
C ASP A 37 5.82 1.06 -11.87
N GLU A 38 6.28 -0.13 -11.49
CA GLU A 38 5.76 -0.86 -10.34
C GLU A 38 6.76 -0.90 -9.18
N LEU A 39 6.23 -0.89 -7.95
CA LEU A 39 6.97 -1.32 -6.77
C LEU A 39 6.48 -2.71 -6.36
N VAL A 40 7.41 -3.65 -6.27
CA VAL A 40 7.14 -5.02 -5.83
C VAL A 40 7.64 -5.19 -4.41
N PHE A 41 6.72 -5.32 -3.47
CA PHE A 41 7.02 -5.57 -2.08
C PHE A 41 7.38 -7.05 -1.86
N ARG A 42 8.32 -7.29 -0.95
CA ARG A 42 8.76 -8.65 -0.59
C ARG A 42 7.84 -9.34 0.42
N ARG A 43 6.73 -8.69 0.77
CA ARG A 43 5.65 -9.18 1.63
C ARG A 43 4.31 -8.84 1.00
N GLU A 44 3.27 -9.52 1.45
CA GLU A 44 1.89 -9.10 1.20
C GLU A 44 1.54 -7.85 2.02
N LEU A 45 0.87 -6.92 1.36
CA LEU A 45 0.24 -5.75 1.95
C LEU A 45 -1.25 -6.03 2.09
N ALA A 46 -1.78 -5.90 3.30
CA ALA A 46 -3.15 -6.28 3.59
C ALA A 46 -4.18 -5.40 2.85
N GLN A 47 -4.95 -6.03 1.98
CA GLN A 47 -6.17 -5.50 1.38
C GLN A 47 -7.36 -6.39 1.75
N GLU A 48 -7.96 -6.17 2.92
CA GLU A 48 -9.21 -6.87 3.22
C GLU A 48 -10.34 -6.28 2.35
N GLY A 49 -10.94 -7.09 1.46
CA GLY A 49 -12.07 -6.71 0.62
C GLY A 49 -13.34 -6.35 1.43
N ARG A 50 -14.38 -5.84 0.74
CA ARG A 50 -15.66 -5.45 1.39
C ARG A 50 -16.17 -6.56 2.31
N LEU A 51 -16.53 -6.20 3.53
CA LEU A 51 -17.13 -7.11 4.51
C LEU A 51 -18.31 -7.85 3.87
N GLY A 52 -18.30 -9.18 3.92
CA GLY A 52 -19.48 -9.97 3.57
C GLY A 52 -20.66 -9.60 4.51
N PRO A 53 -21.91 -9.56 4.01
CA PRO A 53 -23.06 -9.06 4.77
C PRO A 53 -23.28 -9.80 6.10
N LEU A 54 -22.97 -11.10 6.18
CA LEU A 54 -23.01 -11.88 7.42
C LEU A 54 -22.02 -11.37 8.49
N ARG A 55 -20.81 -10.99 8.08
CA ARG A 55 -19.76 -10.50 8.99
C ARG A 55 -20.10 -9.10 9.48
N TRP A 56 -20.65 -8.24 8.61
CA TRP A 56 -21.25 -6.96 9.02
C TRP A 56 -22.39 -7.15 10.05
N LEU A 57 -23.30 -8.11 9.84
CA LEU A 57 -24.38 -8.38 10.80
C LEU A 57 -23.84 -8.84 12.16
N SER A 58 -22.79 -9.67 12.19
CA SER A 58 -22.16 -10.08 13.45
C SER A 58 -21.48 -8.92 14.21
N MET A 59 -20.97 -7.92 13.49
CA MET A 59 -20.44 -6.68 14.08
C MET A 59 -21.57 -5.80 14.64
N PHE A 60 -22.67 -5.64 13.89
CA PHE A 60 -23.85 -4.91 14.38
C PHE A 60 -24.42 -5.52 15.67
N LEU A 61 -24.38 -6.84 15.80
CA LEU A 61 -24.83 -7.58 17.00
C LEU A 61 -23.80 -7.60 18.15
N GLY A 62 -22.63 -6.95 18.00
CA GLY A 62 -21.62 -6.82 19.05
C GLY A 62 -20.75 -8.07 19.28
N VAL A 63 -20.77 -9.04 18.36
CA VAL A 63 -20.17 -10.38 18.57
C VAL A 63 -18.72 -10.48 18.08
N ALA A 64 -18.24 -9.57 17.22
CA ALA A 64 -16.89 -9.67 16.66
C ALA A 64 -16.20 -8.31 16.48
N GLY A 65 -15.09 -8.08 17.20
CA GLY A 65 -14.16 -6.99 16.92
C GLY A 65 -12.98 -7.50 16.10
N SER A 66 -12.93 -7.21 14.79
CA SER A 66 -11.71 -7.35 14.00
C SER A 66 -11.24 -5.98 13.54
N TYR A 67 -10.06 -5.57 14.00
CA TYR A 67 -9.38 -4.36 13.55
C TYR A 67 -9.12 -4.51 12.03
N ARG A 68 -9.66 -3.59 11.22
CA ARG A 68 -9.46 -3.60 9.77
C ARG A 68 -8.00 -3.29 9.47
N ARG A 69 -7.31 -4.20 8.79
CA ARG A 69 -5.95 -3.96 8.30
C ARG A 69 -6.04 -3.57 6.82
N HIS A 70 -6.15 -2.27 6.58
CA HIS A 70 -5.88 -1.69 5.27
C HIS A 70 -4.49 -1.08 5.33
N GLU A 71 -3.57 -1.59 4.51
CA GLU A 71 -2.25 -0.98 4.36
C GLU A 71 -2.24 -0.05 3.14
N THR A 72 -1.94 1.23 3.37
CA THR A 72 -1.80 2.25 2.32
C THR A 72 -0.31 2.46 2.02
N VAL A 73 0.03 2.60 0.74
CA VAL A 73 1.39 2.93 0.30
C VAL A 73 1.45 4.39 -0.14
N ASP A 74 2.19 5.22 0.57
CA ASP A 74 2.41 6.61 0.19
C ASP A 74 3.76 6.77 -0.49
N VAL A 75 3.76 7.36 -1.68
CA VAL A 75 4.97 7.67 -2.45
C VAL A 75 5.17 9.18 -2.47
N VAL A 76 6.31 9.62 -1.96
CA VAL A 76 6.70 11.02 -1.95
C VAL A 76 7.75 11.24 -3.03
N TYR A 77 7.52 12.19 -3.93
CA TYR A 77 8.42 12.45 -5.06
C TYR A 77 8.41 13.93 -5.41
N GLU A 78 9.41 14.37 -6.17
CA GLU A 78 9.43 15.71 -6.73
C GLU A 78 8.81 15.70 -8.13
N ALA A 79 7.87 16.60 -8.36
CA ALA A 79 7.28 16.87 -9.67
C ALA A 79 7.27 18.37 -9.89
N ASP A 80 7.86 18.83 -11.00
CA ASP A 80 7.95 20.24 -11.37
C ASP A 80 8.50 21.15 -10.25
N GLY A 81 9.53 20.69 -9.53
CA GLY A 81 10.13 21.44 -8.42
C GLY A 81 9.31 21.44 -7.13
N ARG A 82 8.23 20.64 -7.06
CA ARG A 82 7.34 20.56 -5.90
C ARG A 82 7.30 19.16 -5.32
N ARG A 83 7.38 19.07 -3.99
CA ARG A 83 7.19 17.82 -3.25
C ARG A 83 5.71 17.41 -3.32
N THR A 84 5.46 16.23 -3.89
CA THR A 84 4.13 15.65 -4.10
C THR A 84 4.04 14.32 -3.35
N VAL A 85 2.84 13.98 -2.88
CA VAL A 85 2.53 12.70 -2.25
C VAL A 85 1.40 12.01 -3.02
N ALA A 86 1.60 10.75 -3.38
CA ALA A 86 0.56 9.91 -3.98
C ALA A 86 0.30 8.70 -3.06
N SER A 87 -0.96 8.50 -2.68
CA SER A 87 -1.41 7.32 -1.93
C SER A 87 -1.90 6.26 -2.90
N LEU A 88 -1.28 5.09 -2.84
CA LEU A 88 -1.47 3.96 -3.74
C LEU A 88 -2.09 2.79 -2.97
N THR A 89 -3.02 2.12 -3.63
CA THR A 89 -3.56 0.84 -3.17
C THR A 89 -2.77 -0.30 -3.81
N PRO A 90 -2.43 -1.34 -3.04
CA PRO A 90 -1.81 -2.53 -3.63
C PRO A 90 -2.74 -3.17 -4.66
N SER A 91 -2.19 -3.99 -5.56
CA SER A 91 -2.94 -4.83 -6.51
C SER A 91 -2.75 -6.32 -6.25
#